data_AF-A0A5N5E7G8-F1
#
_entry.id   AF-A0A5N5E7G8-F1
#
_cell.length_a   1.000
_cell.length_b   1.000
_cell.length_c   1.000
_cell.angle_alpha   90.00
_cell.angle_beta   90.00
_cell.angle_gamma   90.00
#
_symmetry.space_group_name_H-M   'P 1'
#
loop_
_entity.id
_entity.type
_entity.pdbx_description
1 polymer ?
#
loop_
_entity_poly.entity_id
_entity_poly.type
_entity_poly.pdbx_seq_one_letter_code
_entity_poly.pdbx_strand_id
1 'polypeptide(L)'
;MTHSGDSQANKPGWYPDLRAGVLRYWDGKRWTDATQPIPSAATAVQPPKRGGSGKWIASAAVAVVVLMAAGAALFVHRASQGDDRWSELPQSMNCGVDPGNELLGAPMNPLSTTASSVTLTHPGDQKLAVTLDFADSAPPNPMTATSPYSGEKMVAPGSYDIQISVGTDKGAVHVFPVPSLGGWGATRLDLAFGSVAEGGSVSTDFPSDILTSFEAKGNAIKFVLDLDGQPRLFDDGAFTPDVRVNASKVGVATVDSPNGVNDSYASQLCAWGSGAESSAAPTTSAGAPAPSAVLTNPGAASTSTNARPASCGPSEADALSEALAQVPDDSVTGRSWSPVPVASNFDPCADLSTMLVMVEGGTGSSPVQALMFHRGEYVGTGTSKAYGFTDLDVSTSTPDTVVLTYKSGQTCNACNDGITTAVRFQWDGQSVQMLDAPPA
;
A
#
# COMPACT_ATOMS: atom_id res chain seq x y z
N MET A 1 4.59 46.51 -8.22
CA MET A 1 4.47 46.21 -9.66
C MET A 1 3.82 44.85 -9.78
N THR A 2 2.94 44.73 -10.76
CA THR A 2 1.84 43.77 -10.97
C THR A 2 2.24 42.31 -11.23
N HIS A 3 1.44 41.35 -10.76
CA HIS A 3 0.63 40.49 -11.64
C HIS A 3 -0.52 39.78 -10.88
N SER A 4 -1.64 39.58 -11.60
CA SER A 4 -2.97 39.17 -11.15
C SER A 4 -3.29 37.70 -11.52
N GLY A 5 -4.23 37.07 -10.83
CA GLY A 5 -4.91 35.82 -11.22
C GLY A 5 -6.08 35.45 -10.29
N ASP A 6 -7.30 35.75 -10.74
CA ASP A 6 -8.64 35.60 -10.11
C ASP A 6 -9.05 34.13 -9.83
N SER A 7 -9.77 33.71 -8.78
CA SER A 7 -11.11 34.05 -8.22
C SER A 7 -12.35 33.64 -9.07
N GLN A 8 -12.81 32.38 -8.95
CA GLN A 8 -14.21 32.02 -9.28
C GLN A 8 -15.10 32.24 -8.05
N ALA A 9 -15.63 33.45 -7.93
CA ALA A 9 -16.77 33.73 -7.05
C ALA A 9 -18.05 33.11 -7.65
N ASN A 10 -18.76 32.32 -6.85
CA ASN A 10 -20.01 31.63 -7.21
C ASN A 10 -21.08 32.62 -7.71
N LYS A 11 -21.33 32.63 -9.03
CA LYS A 11 -22.38 33.44 -9.66
C LYS A 11 -23.77 32.95 -9.25
N PRO A 12 -24.81 33.80 -9.19
CA PRO A 12 -26.17 33.35 -8.99
C PRO A 12 -26.58 32.33 -10.07
N GLY A 13 -27.13 31.18 -9.68
CA GLY A 13 -27.40 30.08 -10.59
C GLY A 13 -27.95 28.81 -9.94
N TRP A 14 -28.38 27.87 -10.77
CA TRP A 14 -28.80 26.53 -10.34
C TRP A 14 -27.60 25.60 -10.26
N TYR A 15 -27.47 24.90 -9.14
CA TYR A 15 -26.35 24.02 -8.85
C TYR A 15 -26.85 22.66 -8.34
N PRO A 16 -26.18 21.55 -8.67
CA PRO A 16 -26.61 20.23 -8.23
C PRO A 16 -26.43 20.01 -6.73
N ASP A 17 -27.48 19.54 -6.06
CA ASP A 17 -27.45 18.96 -4.72
C ASP A 17 -27.66 17.44 -4.85
N LEU A 18 -26.54 16.74 -5.00
CA LEU A 18 -26.52 15.30 -5.28
C LEU A 18 -27.01 14.45 -4.10
N ARG A 19 -27.03 14.98 -2.86
CA ARG A 19 -27.61 14.29 -1.70
C ARG A 19 -29.14 14.33 -1.72
N ALA A 20 -29.71 15.43 -2.17
CA ALA A 20 -31.16 15.59 -2.26
C ALA A 20 -31.73 15.16 -3.63
N GLY A 21 -30.87 14.87 -4.62
CA GLY A 21 -31.27 14.47 -5.97
C GLY A 21 -31.96 15.60 -6.76
N VAL A 22 -31.68 16.86 -6.42
CA VAL A 22 -32.31 18.06 -7.02
C VAL A 22 -31.26 19.13 -7.34
N LEU A 23 -31.58 20.06 -8.23
CA LEU A 23 -30.86 21.34 -8.36
C LEU A 23 -31.38 22.30 -7.28
N ARG A 24 -30.48 23.04 -6.64
CA ARG A 24 -30.77 24.16 -5.73
C ARG A 24 -30.30 25.47 -6.32
N TYR A 25 -31.00 26.57 -6.02
CA TYR A 25 -30.65 27.89 -6.55
C TYR A 25 -29.83 28.71 -5.54
N TRP A 26 -28.66 29.17 -5.98
CA TRP A 26 -27.80 30.14 -5.28
C TRP A 26 -28.08 31.55 -5.83
N ASP A 27 -28.37 32.52 -4.98
CA ASP A 27 -28.72 33.89 -5.41
C ASP A 27 -27.50 34.84 -5.50
N GLY A 28 -26.28 34.31 -5.32
CA GLY A 28 -25.04 35.08 -5.24
C GLY A 28 -24.60 35.42 -3.81
N LYS A 29 -25.46 35.20 -2.80
CA LYS A 29 -25.16 35.44 -1.38
C LYS A 29 -25.55 34.28 -0.48
N ARG A 30 -26.63 33.55 -0.79
CA ARG A 30 -27.12 32.39 -0.03
C ARG A 30 -27.87 31.40 -0.92
N TRP A 31 -28.00 30.17 -0.43
CA TRP A 31 -28.90 29.18 -1.02
C TRP A 31 -30.34 29.55 -0.71
N THR A 32 -31.21 29.45 -1.71
CA THR A 32 -32.65 29.66 -1.56
C THR A 32 -33.36 28.32 -1.37
N ASP A 33 -34.61 28.35 -0.91
CA ASP A 33 -35.46 27.14 -0.78
C ASP A 33 -35.96 26.61 -2.13
N ALA A 34 -35.62 27.27 -3.24
CA ALA A 34 -36.04 26.87 -4.58
C ALA A 34 -35.26 25.63 -5.03
N THR A 35 -36.00 24.56 -5.34
CA THR A 35 -35.47 23.29 -5.86
C THR A 35 -36.08 22.94 -7.21
N GLN A 36 -35.31 22.25 -8.06
CA GLN A 36 -35.80 21.69 -9.32
C GLN A 36 -35.28 20.25 -9.50
N PRO A 37 -36.03 19.35 -10.13
CA PRO A 37 -35.53 18.02 -10.43
C PRO A 37 -34.31 18.10 -11.37
N ILE A 38 -33.31 17.26 -11.13
CA ILE A 38 -32.17 17.12 -12.04
C ILE A 38 -32.71 16.57 -13.37
N PRO A 39 -32.50 17.26 -14.52
CA PRO A 39 -33.03 16.79 -15.78
C PRO A 39 -32.48 15.40 -16.13
N SER A 40 -33.34 14.37 -16.15
CA SER A 40 -32.98 13.09 -16.76
C SER A 40 -32.68 13.31 -18.24
N ALA A 41 -31.58 12.73 -18.72
CA ALA A 41 -31.23 12.71 -20.14
C ALA A 41 -32.24 11.84 -20.93
N ALA A 42 -33.46 12.34 -21.10
CA ALA A 42 -34.51 11.73 -21.90
C ALA A 42 -35.43 12.81 -22.47
N THR A 43 -34.87 13.85 -23.09
CA THR A 43 -35.57 14.56 -24.17
C THR A 43 -34.54 15.26 -25.06
N ALA A 44 -34.04 14.55 -26.08
CA ALA A 44 -33.36 15.21 -27.19
C ALA A 44 -34.38 16.13 -27.87
N VAL A 45 -34.14 17.43 -27.75
CA VAL A 45 -34.89 18.49 -28.43
C VAL A 45 -34.84 18.24 -29.94
N GLN A 46 -36.02 18.08 -30.56
CA GLN A 46 -36.17 18.06 -32.01
C GLN A 46 -35.67 19.39 -32.61
N PRO A 47 -34.88 19.39 -33.69
CA PRO A 47 -34.54 20.62 -34.40
C PRO A 47 -35.74 21.09 -35.25
N PRO A 48 -35.88 22.41 -35.49
CA PRO A 48 -37.05 22.97 -36.16
C PRO A 48 -37.12 22.58 -37.64
N LYS A 49 -38.35 22.33 -38.11
CA LYS A 49 -38.68 22.08 -39.52
C LYS A 49 -38.74 23.38 -40.34
N ARG A 50 -38.31 23.23 -41.61
CA ARG A 50 -38.55 24.00 -42.85
C ARG A 50 -37.44 25.00 -43.25
N GLY A 51 -36.93 24.97 -44.49
CA GLY A 51 -37.41 24.21 -45.66
C GLY A 51 -36.54 24.34 -46.92
N GLY A 52 -37.07 23.77 -48.02
CA GLY A 52 -36.51 23.85 -49.38
C GLY A 52 -35.69 22.61 -49.78
N SER A 53 -36.35 21.52 -50.18
CA SER A 53 -36.56 21.11 -51.58
C SER A 53 -35.41 20.27 -52.17
N GLY A 54 -35.71 19.02 -52.50
CA GLY A 54 -34.88 18.23 -53.44
C GLY A 54 -34.55 16.83 -52.97
N LYS A 55 -35.44 15.89 -53.32
CA LYS A 55 -35.20 14.48 -53.69
C LYS A 55 -33.84 13.88 -53.29
N TRP A 56 -33.81 12.81 -52.49
CA TRP A 56 -33.07 11.55 -52.73
C TRP A 56 -33.49 10.52 -51.66
N ILE A 57 -34.37 9.59 -52.03
CA ILE A 57 -34.77 8.41 -51.25
C ILE A 57 -33.83 7.28 -51.70
N ALA A 58 -32.93 6.80 -50.82
CA ALA A 58 -32.36 5.43 -50.83
C ALA A 58 -31.27 5.15 -49.78
N SER A 59 -30.78 6.13 -48.99
CA SER A 59 -29.57 5.90 -48.15
C SER A 59 -29.82 5.77 -46.63
N ALA A 60 -31.03 6.08 -46.15
CA ALA A 60 -31.28 6.18 -44.70
C ALA A 60 -31.58 4.83 -44.01
N ALA A 61 -32.13 3.84 -44.72
CA ALA A 61 -32.44 2.54 -44.11
C ALA A 61 -31.17 1.71 -43.84
N VAL A 62 -30.16 1.80 -44.70
CA VAL A 62 -28.88 1.11 -44.50
C VAL A 62 -28.09 1.78 -43.38
N ALA A 63 -28.09 3.11 -43.28
CA ALA A 63 -27.38 3.81 -42.19
C ALA A 63 -27.99 3.53 -40.80
N VAL A 64 -29.32 3.44 -40.67
CA VAL A 64 -29.97 3.12 -39.39
C VAL A 64 -29.80 1.65 -39.01
N VAL A 65 -29.85 0.72 -39.96
CA VAL A 65 -29.56 -0.71 -39.69
C VAL A 65 -28.08 -0.92 -39.40
N VAL A 66 -27.17 -0.22 -40.07
CA VAL A 66 -25.72 -0.28 -39.78
C VAL A 66 -25.40 0.38 -38.44
N LEU A 67 -26.07 1.46 -38.04
CA LEU A 67 -25.89 2.08 -36.72
C LEU A 67 -26.53 1.27 -35.59
N MET A 68 -27.68 0.62 -35.83
CA MET A 68 -28.28 -0.30 -34.86
C MET A 68 -27.50 -1.61 -34.77
N ALA A 69 -26.97 -2.13 -35.87
CA ALA A 69 -26.09 -3.30 -35.88
C ALA A 69 -24.72 -2.97 -35.30
N ALA A 70 -24.16 -1.79 -35.53
CA ALA A 70 -22.93 -1.32 -34.89
C ALA A 70 -23.14 -1.03 -33.40
N GLY A 71 -24.30 -0.46 -33.02
CA GLY A 71 -24.67 -0.27 -31.62
C GLY A 71 -24.92 -1.58 -30.88
N ALA A 72 -25.61 -2.52 -31.51
CA ALA A 72 -25.79 -3.88 -30.99
C ALA A 72 -24.48 -4.66 -30.96
N ALA A 73 -23.61 -4.52 -31.98
CA ALA A 73 -22.29 -5.14 -31.99
C ALA A 73 -21.37 -4.53 -30.93
N LEU A 74 -21.39 -3.21 -30.72
CA LEU A 74 -20.64 -2.54 -29.65
C LEU A 74 -21.19 -2.91 -28.26
N PHE A 75 -22.49 -3.10 -28.11
CA PHE A 75 -23.12 -3.53 -26.86
C PHE A 75 -22.82 -5.02 -26.57
N VAL A 76 -22.93 -5.89 -27.57
CA VAL A 76 -22.57 -7.32 -27.49
C VAL A 76 -21.07 -7.48 -27.28
N HIS A 77 -20.23 -6.65 -27.90
CA HIS A 77 -18.78 -6.67 -27.70
C HIS A 77 -18.37 -6.15 -26.31
N ARG A 78 -19.05 -5.12 -25.78
CA ARG A 78 -18.87 -4.70 -24.38
C ARG A 78 -19.36 -5.75 -23.38
N ALA A 79 -20.48 -6.41 -23.67
CA ALA A 79 -20.98 -7.50 -22.84
C ALA A 79 -20.05 -8.70 -22.88
N SER A 80 -19.53 -9.09 -24.05
CA SER A 80 -18.57 -10.20 -24.19
C SER A 80 -17.22 -9.88 -23.56
N GLN A 81 -16.71 -8.65 -23.70
CA GLN A 81 -15.50 -8.21 -22.97
C GLN A 81 -15.72 -8.18 -21.46
N GLY A 82 -16.94 -7.86 -21.00
CA GLY A 82 -17.32 -7.92 -19.59
C GLY A 82 -17.27 -9.35 -19.04
N ASP A 83 -17.83 -10.31 -19.76
CA ASP A 83 -17.84 -11.72 -19.33
C ASP A 83 -16.45 -12.37 -19.38
N ASP A 84 -15.64 -12.06 -20.40
CA ASP A 84 -14.26 -12.57 -20.49
C ASP A 84 -13.33 -11.93 -19.44
N ARG A 85 -13.55 -10.67 -19.06
CA ARG A 85 -12.74 -9.96 -18.06
C ARG A 85 -12.74 -10.65 -16.70
N TRP A 86 -13.87 -11.18 -16.28
CA TRP A 86 -14.03 -11.81 -14.96
C TRP A 86 -13.85 -13.33 -15.00
N SER A 87 -13.49 -13.88 -16.16
CA SER A 87 -13.44 -15.33 -16.41
C SER A 87 -12.45 -16.11 -15.52
N GLU A 88 -11.42 -15.44 -15.01
CA GLU A 88 -10.40 -16.03 -14.11
C GLU A 88 -10.78 -15.90 -12.62
N LEU A 89 -11.98 -15.39 -12.30
CA LEU A 89 -12.50 -15.35 -10.94
C LEU A 89 -13.52 -16.48 -10.72
N PRO A 90 -13.59 -17.06 -9.50
CA PRO A 90 -12.88 -16.66 -8.29
C PRO A 90 -11.40 -17.06 -8.27
N GLN A 91 -10.58 -16.26 -7.62
CA GLN A 91 -9.14 -16.53 -7.48
C GLN A 91 -8.70 -16.36 -6.02
N SER A 92 -7.90 -17.29 -5.52
CA SER A 92 -7.27 -17.20 -4.19
C SER A 92 -5.75 -17.12 -4.32
N MET A 93 -5.14 -16.24 -3.55
CA MET A 93 -3.71 -15.94 -3.61
C MET A 93 -3.14 -15.94 -2.20
N ASN A 94 -1.96 -16.53 -2.04
CA ASN A 94 -1.21 -16.43 -0.79
C ASN A 94 -0.49 -15.09 -0.74
N CYS A 95 -0.52 -14.46 0.42
CA CYS A 95 0.18 -13.21 0.67
C CYS A 95 1.54 -13.50 1.31
N GLY A 96 2.55 -12.75 0.89
CA GLY A 96 3.90 -12.83 1.44
C GLY A 96 4.54 -11.45 1.50
N VAL A 97 5.83 -11.41 1.82
CA VAL A 97 6.61 -10.18 1.75
C VAL A 97 6.64 -9.68 0.31
N ASP A 98 6.52 -8.37 0.15
CA ASP A 98 6.47 -7.71 -1.14
C ASP A 98 7.84 -7.17 -1.57
N PRO A 99 8.55 -7.86 -2.48
CA PRO A 99 9.92 -7.49 -2.83
C PRO A 99 10.01 -6.19 -3.64
N GLY A 100 8.89 -5.72 -4.22
CA GLY A 100 8.89 -4.53 -5.09
C GLY A 100 8.66 -3.21 -4.38
N ASN A 101 8.27 -3.25 -3.10
CA ASN A 101 7.96 -2.05 -2.30
C ASN A 101 8.39 -2.23 -0.85
N GLU A 102 9.50 -2.93 -0.63
CA GLU A 102 10.15 -2.96 0.67
C GLU A 102 10.61 -1.53 1.00
N LEU A 103 9.95 -0.93 1.99
CA LEU A 103 10.53 0.19 2.72
C LEU A 103 11.72 -0.39 3.49
N LEU A 104 12.94 -0.11 3.00
CA LEU A 104 14.18 -0.58 3.61
C LEU A 104 14.19 -0.28 5.11
N GLY A 105 14.33 -1.32 5.94
CA GLY A 105 14.33 -1.23 7.41
C GLY A 105 12.95 -1.29 8.09
N ALA A 106 11.86 -1.47 7.34
CA ALA A 106 10.54 -1.64 7.95
C ALA A 106 10.45 -2.97 8.72
N PRO A 107 10.04 -2.97 10.01
CA PRO A 107 9.89 -4.18 10.79
C PRO A 107 8.90 -5.17 10.16
N MET A 108 9.11 -6.46 10.42
CA MET A 108 8.11 -7.47 10.03
C MET A 108 6.76 -7.20 10.67
N ASN A 109 5.70 -7.57 9.97
CA ASN A 109 4.33 -7.40 10.46
C ASN A 109 4.09 -8.25 11.73
N PRO A 110 3.52 -7.68 12.81
CA PRO A 110 2.90 -8.50 13.85
C PRO A 110 1.74 -9.31 13.26
N LEU A 111 1.38 -10.44 13.89
CA LEU A 111 0.33 -11.34 13.41
C LEU A 111 -1.03 -10.64 13.16
N SER A 112 -1.30 -9.55 13.89
CA SER A 112 -2.51 -8.73 13.73
C SER A 112 -2.56 -7.90 12.45
N THR A 113 -1.43 -7.71 11.76
CA THR A 113 -1.34 -6.98 10.47
C THR A 113 -0.80 -7.86 9.34
N THR A 114 -0.39 -9.09 9.64
CA THR A 114 0.04 -10.07 8.63
C THR A 114 -1.15 -10.60 7.85
N ALA A 115 -1.24 -10.28 6.56
CA ALA A 115 -2.18 -10.89 5.63
C ALA A 115 -1.66 -12.27 5.23
N SER A 116 -2.51 -13.30 5.34
CA SER A 116 -2.15 -14.68 4.97
C SER A 116 -2.59 -15.01 3.56
N SER A 117 -3.79 -14.60 3.19
CA SER A 117 -4.41 -14.94 1.91
C SER A 117 -5.43 -13.91 1.50
N VAL A 118 -5.69 -13.82 0.20
CA VAL A 118 -6.80 -13.05 -0.34
C VAL A 118 -7.60 -13.90 -1.30
N THR A 119 -8.92 -13.72 -1.29
CA THR A 119 -9.85 -14.31 -2.25
C THR A 119 -10.61 -13.21 -2.98
N LEU A 120 -10.56 -13.26 -4.31
CA LEU A 120 -11.21 -12.34 -5.22
C LEU A 120 -12.41 -13.03 -5.87
N THR A 121 -13.56 -12.37 -5.87
CA THR A 121 -14.80 -12.87 -6.46
C THR A 121 -15.52 -11.77 -7.23
N HIS A 122 -16.26 -12.14 -8.28
CA HIS A 122 -17.10 -11.22 -9.06
C HIS A 122 -18.56 -11.38 -8.65
N PRO A 123 -19.13 -10.48 -7.83
CA PRO A 123 -20.54 -10.53 -7.44
C PRO A 123 -21.51 -10.08 -8.54
N GLY A 124 -21.02 -9.63 -9.70
CA GLY A 124 -21.80 -9.07 -10.82
C GLY A 124 -21.36 -7.66 -11.21
N ASP A 125 -21.90 -7.14 -12.31
CA ASP A 125 -21.59 -5.80 -12.85
C ASP A 125 -20.07 -5.55 -13.03
N GLN A 126 -19.58 -4.35 -12.68
CA GLN A 126 -18.15 -4.01 -12.61
C GLN A 126 -17.60 -4.12 -11.18
N LYS A 127 -18.19 -5.00 -10.35
CA LYS A 127 -17.81 -5.07 -8.94
C LYS A 127 -16.80 -6.17 -8.68
N LEU A 128 -15.85 -5.89 -7.78
CA LEU A 128 -14.90 -6.85 -7.26
C LEU A 128 -15.11 -7.00 -5.76
N ALA A 129 -15.41 -8.21 -5.30
CA ALA A 129 -15.43 -8.54 -3.89
C ALA A 129 -14.09 -9.13 -3.48
N VAL A 130 -13.46 -8.49 -2.49
CA VAL A 130 -12.14 -8.86 -1.94
C VAL A 130 -12.35 -9.35 -0.51
N THR A 131 -11.87 -10.56 -0.22
CA THR A 131 -11.82 -11.11 1.14
C THR A 131 -10.36 -11.33 1.52
N LEU A 132 -9.87 -10.59 2.49
CA LEU A 132 -8.48 -10.66 2.95
C LEU A 132 -8.45 -11.29 4.35
N ASP A 133 -7.75 -12.40 4.49
CA ASP A 133 -7.55 -13.11 5.75
C ASP A 133 -6.24 -12.66 6.40
N PHE A 134 -6.30 -12.41 7.71
CA PHE A 134 -5.15 -12.10 8.54
C PHE A 134 -4.75 -13.31 9.40
N ALA A 135 -3.49 -13.34 9.80
CA ALA A 135 -2.91 -14.44 10.57
C ALA A 135 -3.48 -14.58 11.99
N ASP A 136 -4.03 -13.50 12.57
CA ASP A 136 -4.67 -13.53 13.90
C ASP A 136 -6.12 -13.04 13.85
N SER A 137 -6.33 -11.72 13.84
CA SER A 137 -7.65 -11.10 13.88
C SER A 137 -7.73 -9.99 12.85
N ALA A 138 -8.91 -9.80 12.26
CA ALA A 138 -9.13 -8.70 11.33
C ALA A 138 -8.99 -7.39 12.10
N PRO A 139 -8.37 -6.36 11.51
CA PRO A 139 -8.32 -5.04 12.11
C PRO A 139 -9.75 -4.57 12.38
N PRO A 140 -10.10 -4.16 13.61
CA PRO A 140 -11.38 -3.52 13.85
C PRO A 140 -11.46 -2.23 13.03
N ASN A 141 -12.67 -1.67 12.88
CA ASN A 141 -12.79 -0.33 12.33
C ASN A 141 -11.80 0.61 13.03
N PRO A 142 -11.07 1.46 12.29
CA PRO A 142 -9.99 2.27 12.82
C PRO A 142 -10.52 3.11 13.98
N MET A 143 -9.94 2.93 15.17
CA MET A 143 -10.25 3.80 16.29
C MET A 143 -9.83 5.22 15.91
N THR A 144 -10.65 6.21 16.25
CA THR A 144 -10.38 7.60 15.89
C THR A 144 -10.08 8.44 17.11
N ALA A 145 -9.11 9.35 16.98
CA ALA A 145 -8.80 10.40 17.93
C ALA A 145 -8.93 11.76 17.26
N THR A 146 -8.93 12.83 18.04
CA THR A 146 -8.81 14.19 17.52
C THR A 146 -7.38 14.65 17.72
N SER A 147 -6.73 15.13 16.66
CA SER A 147 -5.38 15.67 16.75
C SER A 147 -5.36 16.92 17.64
N PRO A 148 -4.45 17.03 18.61
CA PRO A 148 -4.29 18.24 19.41
C PRO A 148 -3.66 19.39 18.63
N TYR A 149 -3.11 19.14 17.42
CA TYR A 149 -2.43 20.14 16.60
C TYR A 149 -3.30 20.65 15.45
N SER A 150 -3.99 19.76 14.72
CA SER A 150 -4.88 20.16 13.61
C SER A 150 -6.35 20.31 14.02
N GLY A 151 -6.77 19.69 15.12
CA GLY A 151 -8.19 19.60 15.51
C GLY A 151 -9.01 18.64 14.64
N GLU A 152 -8.39 17.99 13.65
CA GLU A 152 -9.04 17.04 12.75
C GLU A 152 -9.07 15.62 13.33
N LYS A 153 -9.89 14.75 12.73
CA LYS A 153 -9.91 13.32 13.09
C LYS A 153 -8.70 12.61 12.50
N MET A 154 -8.03 11.83 13.33
CA MET A 154 -6.90 10.97 12.97
C MET A 154 -7.17 9.54 13.44
N VAL A 155 -6.45 8.57 12.89
CA VAL A 155 -6.37 7.23 13.48
C VAL A 155 -5.77 7.37 14.88
N ALA A 156 -6.34 6.69 15.87
CA ALA A 156 -5.94 6.85 17.25
C ALA A 156 -4.52 6.28 17.48
N PRO A 157 -3.64 6.99 18.23
CA PRO A 157 -2.32 6.48 18.56
C PRO A 157 -2.38 5.10 19.21
N GLY A 158 -1.47 4.21 18.85
CA GLY A 158 -1.44 2.80 19.24
C GLY A 158 -2.28 1.87 18.36
N SER A 159 -3.09 2.41 17.44
CA SER A 159 -3.83 1.63 16.45
C SER A 159 -3.00 1.38 15.19
N TYR A 160 -3.46 0.46 14.35
CA TYR A 160 -2.87 0.21 13.04
C TYR A 160 -3.60 1.02 11.95
N ASP A 161 -2.83 1.70 11.10
CA ASP A 161 -3.30 2.23 9.83
C ASP A 161 -2.96 1.21 8.74
N ILE A 162 -3.98 0.69 8.05
CA ILE A 162 -3.83 -0.40 7.08
C ILE A 162 -4.35 0.06 5.74
N GLN A 163 -3.50 0.01 4.72
CA GLN A 163 -3.80 0.47 3.38
C GLN A 163 -3.69 -0.71 2.41
N ILE A 164 -4.72 -0.90 1.61
CA ILE A 164 -4.86 -2.04 0.71
C ILE A 164 -4.92 -1.51 -0.72
N SER A 165 -4.02 -1.96 -1.57
CA SER A 165 -4.02 -1.62 -2.99
C SER A 165 -4.46 -2.83 -3.80
N VAL A 166 -5.42 -2.64 -4.69
CA VAL A 166 -5.83 -3.64 -5.68
C VAL A 166 -5.53 -3.06 -7.05
N GLY A 167 -4.61 -3.67 -7.80
CA GLY A 167 -4.14 -3.05 -9.03
C GLY A 167 -3.38 -3.96 -9.97
N THR A 168 -3.20 -3.46 -11.19
CA THR A 168 -2.33 -4.02 -12.23
C THR A 168 -1.13 -3.09 -12.42
N ASP A 169 -0.27 -3.39 -13.39
CA ASP A 169 0.83 -2.49 -13.79
C ASP A 169 0.33 -1.16 -14.40
N LYS A 170 -0.96 -1.06 -14.77
CA LYS A 170 -1.57 0.15 -15.37
C LYS A 170 -2.25 1.08 -14.37
N GLY A 171 -2.69 0.56 -13.24
CA GLY A 171 -3.44 1.35 -12.26
C GLY A 171 -3.86 0.54 -11.04
N ALA A 172 -4.21 1.26 -9.98
CA ALA A 172 -4.62 0.67 -8.71
C ALA A 172 -5.72 1.49 -8.02
N VAL A 173 -6.55 0.79 -7.27
CA VAL A 173 -7.48 1.33 -6.28
C VAL A 173 -6.91 1.09 -4.89
N HIS A 174 -6.92 2.11 -4.05
CA HIS A 174 -6.42 2.09 -2.68
C HIS A 174 -7.58 2.20 -1.71
N VAL A 175 -7.64 1.30 -0.74
CA VAL A 175 -8.63 1.23 0.33
C VAL A 175 -7.90 1.53 1.64
N PHE A 176 -8.39 2.48 2.42
CA PHE A 176 -7.71 2.97 3.62
C PHE A 176 -8.70 3.54 4.66
N PRO A 177 -8.29 3.62 5.95
CA PRO A 177 -9.02 4.32 6.99
C PRO A 177 -9.32 5.76 6.64
N VAL A 178 -10.57 6.19 6.83
CA VAL A 178 -10.99 7.59 6.73
C VAL A 178 -11.52 8.03 8.10
N PRO A 179 -10.67 8.62 8.97
CA PRO A 179 -11.03 8.94 10.35
C PRO A 179 -12.24 9.88 10.48
N SER A 180 -12.43 10.79 9.51
CA SER A 180 -13.58 11.69 9.48
C SER A 180 -14.91 10.96 9.26
N LEU A 181 -14.89 9.78 8.64
CA LEU A 181 -16.04 8.91 8.44
C LEU A 181 -16.18 7.86 9.55
N GLY A 182 -15.16 7.69 10.40
CA GLY A 182 -15.11 6.61 11.39
C GLY A 182 -15.10 5.22 10.77
N GLY A 183 -14.60 5.10 9.53
CA GLY A 183 -14.68 3.89 8.73
C GLY A 183 -13.64 3.86 7.63
N TRP A 184 -13.96 3.19 6.54
CA TRP A 184 -13.08 2.95 5.41
C TRP A 184 -13.53 3.73 4.17
N GLY A 185 -12.59 4.07 3.31
CA GLY A 185 -12.84 4.67 1.99
C GLY A 185 -11.93 4.06 0.95
N ALA A 186 -12.20 4.39 -0.32
CA ALA A 186 -11.33 4.00 -1.43
C ALA A 186 -11.09 5.17 -2.39
N THR A 187 -9.94 5.16 -3.06
CA THR A 187 -9.55 6.15 -4.08
C THR A 187 -8.63 5.53 -5.13
N ARG A 188 -8.34 6.25 -6.21
CA ARG A 188 -7.26 5.88 -7.14
C ARG A 188 -6.02 6.75 -6.93
N LEU A 189 -4.85 6.13 -7.01
CA LEU A 189 -3.57 6.83 -6.84
C LEU A 189 -3.20 7.72 -8.03
N ASP A 190 -3.63 7.37 -9.25
CA ASP A 190 -3.38 8.18 -10.46
C ASP A 190 -4.12 9.52 -10.45
N LEU A 191 -5.24 9.60 -9.74
CA LEU A 191 -5.96 10.85 -9.47
C LEU A 191 -5.29 11.68 -8.36
N ALA A 192 -4.59 11.03 -7.41
CA ALA A 192 -3.91 11.69 -6.29
C ALA A 192 -2.53 12.26 -6.66
N PHE A 193 -1.77 11.61 -7.56
CA PHE A 193 -0.44 12.07 -7.98
C PHE A 193 -0.45 13.00 -9.21
N GLY A 194 -1.52 12.97 -10.03
CA GLY A 194 -1.70 13.94 -11.11
C GLY A 194 -1.75 15.38 -10.59
N SER A 195 -2.39 15.61 -9.43
CA SER A 195 -2.42 16.93 -8.79
C SER A 195 -1.04 17.37 -8.28
N VAL A 196 -0.20 16.45 -7.79
CA VAL A 196 1.13 16.79 -7.26
C VAL A 196 2.11 17.16 -8.38
N ALA A 197 2.07 16.44 -9.50
CA ALA A 197 2.90 16.73 -10.68
C ALA A 197 2.56 18.08 -11.34
N GLU A 198 1.32 18.56 -11.17
CA GLU A 198 0.84 19.85 -11.68
C GLU A 198 0.92 20.99 -10.65
N GLY A 199 1.52 20.75 -9.48
CA GLY A 199 1.68 21.77 -8.43
C GLY A 199 0.41 22.07 -7.62
N GLY A 200 -0.63 21.24 -7.73
CA GLY A 200 -1.84 21.27 -6.93
C GLY A 200 -1.74 20.43 -5.65
N SER A 201 -2.55 20.77 -4.65
CA SER A 201 -2.80 19.90 -3.49
C SER A 201 -3.59 18.67 -3.94
N VAL A 202 -3.31 17.50 -3.35
CA VAL A 202 -4.12 16.28 -3.51
C VAL A 202 -5.58 16.65 -3.24
N SER A 203 -6.43 16.56 -4.26
CA SER A 203 -7.86 16.78 -4.10
C SER A 203 -8.43 15.74 -3.14
N THR A 204 -9.15 16.19 -2.12
CA THR A 204 -9.88 15.33 -1.17
C THR A 204 -11.23 14.85 -1.71
N ASP A 205 -11.50 15.06 -3.01
CA ASP A 205 -12.62 14.42 -3.71
C ASP A 205 -12.30 12.93 -3.93
N PHE A 206 -12.40 12.17 -2.85
CA PHE A 206 -12.49 10.72 -2.88
C PHE A 206 -13.85 10.38 -3.51
N PRO A 207 -13.93 9.70 -4.67
CA PRO A 207 -15.21 9.26 -5.20
C PRO A 207 -15.83 8.29 -4.19
N SER A 208 -16.86 8.75 -3.48
CA SER A 208 -17.49 8.03 -2.36
C SER A 208 -18.26 6.77 -2.78
N ASP A 209 -18.20 6.41 -4.06
CA ASP A 209 -18.91 5.31 -4.71
C ASP A 209 -18.01 4.11 -5.04
N ILE A 210 -16.68 4.21 -4.93
CA ILE A 210 -15.78 3.07 -5.21
C ILE A 210 -15.91 1.98 -4.14
N LEU A 211 -15.91 2.32 -2.85
CA LEU A 211 -16.09 1.35 -1.77
C LEU A 211 -17.57 1.21 -1.42
N THR A 212 -18.21 0.16 -1.92
CA THR A 212 -19.67 -0.04 -1.74
C THR A 212 -20.04 -0.80 -0.48
N SER A 213 -19.11 -1.59 0.08
CA SER A 213 -19.28 -2.25 1.36
C SER A 213 -17.94 -2.59 1.99
N PHE A 214 -17.93 -2.68 3.33
CA PHE A 214 -16.80 -3.13 4.13
C PHE A 214 -17.33 -3.84 5.39
N GLU A 215 -16.82 -5.02 5.68
CA GLU A 215 -17.13 -5.82 6.86
C GLU A 215 -15.84 -6.43 7.42
N ALA A 216 -15.64 -6.37 8.73
CA ALA A 216 -14.58 -7.08 9.43
C ALA A 216 -15.22 -8.13 10.34
N LYS A 217 -14.84 -9.40 10.18
CA LYS A 217 -15.40 -10.52 10.96
C LYS A 217 -14.35 -11.58 11.21
N GLY A 218 -14.13 -11.91 12.48
CA GLY A 218 -13.11 -12.88 12.87
C GLY A 218 -11.73 -12.39 12.44
N ASN A 219 -11.03 -13.19 11.65
CA ASN A 219 -9.72 -12.86 11.08
C ASN A 219 -9.77 -12.29 9.65
N ALA A 220 -10.96 -12.08 9.08
CA ALA A 220 -11.12 -11.62 7.71
C ALA A 220 -11.75 -10.22 7.62
N ILE A 221 -11.29 -9.44 6.64
CA ILE A 221 -12.05 -8.30 6.12
C ILE A 221 -12.61 -8.65 4.76
N LYS A 222 -13.83 -8.22 4.49
CA LYS A 222 -14.48 -8.33 3.19
C LYS A 222 -14.96 -6.96 2.75
N PHE A 223 -14.62 -6.58 1.54
CA PHE A 223 -15.12 -5.35 0.95
C PHE A 223 -15.44 -5.52 -0.53
N VAL A 224 -16.29 -4.64 -1.05
CA VAL A 224 -16.70 -4.65 -2.45
C VAL A 224 -16.36 -3.32 -3.09
N LEU A 225 -15.55 -3.38 -4.15
CA LEU A 225 -15.19 -2.25 -4.98
C LEU A 225 -16.12 -2.19 -6.19
N ASP A 226 -16.72 -1.04 -6.47
CA ASP A 226 -17.31 -0.73 -7.77
C ASP A 226 -16.22 -0.11 -8.66
N LEU A 227 -15.87 -0.81 -9.72
CA LEU A 227 -14.78 -0.44 -10.63
C LEU A 227 -15.33 0.16 -11.92
N ASP A 228 -16.62 0.48 -11.98
CA ASP A 228 -17.18 1.22 -13.11
C ASP A 228 -16.51 2.60 -13.26
N GLY A 229 -16.33 3.04 -14.50
CA GLY A 229 -15.62 4.28 -14.80
C GLY A 229 -14.12 4.26 -14.53
N GLN A 230 -13.49 3.09 -14.27
CA GLN A 230 -12.05 2.94 -14.02
C GLN A 230 -11.27 2.29 -15.20
N PRO A 231 -11.28 2.87 -16.42
CA PRO A 231 -10.77 2.18 -17.61
C PRO A 231 -9.27 1.85 -17.56
N ARG A 232 -8.46 2.62 -16.83
CA ARG A 232 -7.00 2.38 -16.70
C ARG A 232 -6.64 1.21 -15.76
N LEU A 233 -7.62 0.66 -15.05
CA LEU A 233 -7.40 -0.51 -14.20
C LEU A 233 -7.43 -1.80 -15.03
N PHE A 234 -8.06 -1.77 -16.20
CA PHE A 234 -8.32 -2.94 -17.00
C PHE A 234 -7.43 -2.96 -18.24
N ASP A 235 -6.77 -4.10 -18.46
CA ASP A 235 -6.08 -4.41 -19.71
C ASP A 235 -7.01 -5.07 -20.73
N ASP A 236 -6.48 -5.33 -21.91
CA ASP A 236 -7.12 -6.19 -22.91
C ASP A 236 -7.08 -7.65 -22.43
N GLY A 237 -8.18 -8.16 -21.88
CA GLY A 237 -8.30 -9.56 -21.46
C GLY A 237 -8.87 -9.75 -20.05
N ALA A 238 -8.56 -10.90 -19.45
CA ALA A 238 -8.95 -11.21 -18.08
C ALA A 238 -8.30 -10.24 -17.08
N PHE A 239 -9.05 -9.85 -16.05
CA PHE A 239 -8.59 -8.96 -15.01
C PHE A 239 -7.85 -9.75 -13.93
N THR A 240 -6.54 -9.55 -13.86
CA THR A 240 -5.63 -10.31 -13.00
C THR A 240 -4.85 -9.40 -12.04
N PRO A 241 -5.50 -8.77 -11.05
CA PRO A 241 -4.86 -7.79 -10.18
C PRO A 241 -4.01 -8.45 -9.09
N ASP A 242 -2.92 -7.79 -8.73
CA ASP A 242 -2.23 -8.04 -7.47
C ASP A 242 -2.95 -7.32 -6.31
N VAL A 243 -2.84 -7.87 -5.11
CA VAL A 243 -3.30 -7.22 -3.88
C VAL A 243 -2.10 -6.92 -2.98
N ARG A 244 -1.94 -5.66 -2.59
CA ARG A 244 -0.86 -5.19 -1.72
C ARG A 244 -1.43 -4.71 -0.40
N VAL A 245 -0.81 -5.08 0.72
CA VAL A 245 -1.23 -4.70 2.06
C VAL A 245 -0.08 -4.00 2.76
N ASN A 246 -0.27 -2.74 3.11
CA ASN A 246 0.65 -1.95 3.90
C ASN A 246 0.02 -1.70 5.26
N ALA A 247 0.80 -1.86 6.32
CA ALA A 247 0.37 -1.55 7.67
C ALA A 247 1.39 -0.60 8.31
N SER A 248 0.91 0.29 9.17
CA SER A 248 1.76 1.09 10.04
C SER A 248 1.14 1.19 11.42
N LYS A 249 1.98 1.30 12.45
CA LYS A 249 1.51 1.63 13.80
C LYS A 249 1.47 3.14 13.95
N VAL A 250 0.30 3.67 14.30
CA VAL A 250 0.12 5.11 14.45
C VAL A 250 0.66 5.54 15.80
N GLY A 251 1.67 6.40 15.79
CA GLY A 251 2.27 6.99 16.97
C GLY A 251 1.50 8.22 17.46
N VAL A 252 2.06 8.87 18.49
CA VAL A 252 1.49 10.13 18.98
C VAL A 252 1.57 11.21 17.91
N ALA A 253 0.53 12.05 17.83
CA ALA A 253 0.60 13.25 17.01
C ALA A 253 1.70 14.19 17.54
N THR A 254 2.37 14.87 16.63
CA THR A 254 3.34 15.93 16.92
C THR A 254 2.99 17.18 16.13
N VAL A 255 3.67 18.29 16.39
CA VAL A 255 3.48 19.52 15.61
C VAL A 255 3.82 19.31 14.13
N ASP A 256 4.84 18.50 13.85
CA ASP A 256 5.33 18.20 12.50
C ASP A 256 4.56 17.05 11.84
N SER A 257 3.85 16.24 12.63
CA SER A 257 3.02 15.12 12.18
C SER A 257 1.68 15.15 12.93
N PRO A 258 0.77 16.07 12.57
CA PRO A 258 -0.47 16.29 13.31
C PRO A 258 -1.40 15.07 13.31
N ASN A 259 -1.22 14.12 12.39
CA ASN A 259 -2.02 12.89 12.30
C ASN A 259 -1.33 11.66 12.93
N GLY A 260 -0.21 11.85 13.64
CA GLY A 260 0.59 10.77 14.19
C GLY A 260 1.86 10.51 13.37
N VAL A 261 2.93 10.14 14.06
CA VAL A 261 4.13 9.56 13.42
C VAL A 261 3.85 8.09 13.16
N ASN A 262 3.89 7.65 11.91
CA ASN A 262 3.57 6.26 11.55
C ASN A 262 4.84 5.40 11.46
N ASP A 263 4.88 4.31 12.22
CA ASP A 263 5.91 3.29 12.10
C ASP A 263 5.45 2.23 11.08
N SER A 264 5.94 2.32 9.85
CA SER A 264 5.56 1.41 8.76
C SER A 264 6.15 0.02 8.94
N TYR A 265 5.36 -1.01 8.67
CA TYR A 265 5.80 -2.40 8.57
C TYR A 265 6.15 -2.78 7.13
N ALA A 266 6.81 -3.92 6.97
CA ALA A 266 7.11 -4.51 5.67
C ALA A 266 5.84 -4.63 4.81
N SER A 267 5.94 -4.21 3.54
CA SER A 267 4.84 -4.34 2.59
C SER A 267 4.57 -5.82 2.29
N GLN A 268 3.31 -6.15 2.04
CA GLN A 268 2.88 -7.51 1.76
C GLN A 268 2.20 -7.59 0.39
N LEU A 269 2.49 -8.64 -0.37
CA LEU A 269 1.99 -8.86 -1.72
C LEU A 269 1.31 -10.22 -1.82
N CYS A 270 0.06 -10.22 -2.25
CA CYS A 270 -0.67 -11.37 -2.74
C CYS A 270 -0.66 -11.29 -4.27
N ALA A 271 0.39 -11.86 -4.86
CA ALA A 271 0.63 -11.78 -6.30
C ALA A 271 -0.33 -12.68 -7.08
N TRP A 272 -0.81 -12.22 -8.23
CA TRP A 272 -1.68 -13.00 -9.08
C TRP A 272 -1.04 -14.34 -9.46
N GLY A 273 -1.79 -15.44 -9.25
CA GLY A 273 -1.31 -16.79 -9.49
C GLY A 273 -0.41 -17.38 -8.39
N SER A 274 -0.18 -16.69 -7.27
CA SER A 274 0.49 -17.24 -6.08
C SER A 274 -0.40 -18.23 -5.31
N GLY A 275 -0.87 -19.28 -5.99
CA GLY A 275 -1.90 -20.16 -5.43
C GLY A 275 -2.37 -21.23 -6.39
N ALA A 276 -1.47 -21.97 -7.04
CA ALA A 276 -1.85 -23.18 -7.77
C ALA A 276 -2.01 -24.38 -6.80
N GLU A 277 -2.91 -24.27 -5.83
CA GLU A 277 -3.59 -25.45 -5.29
C GLU A 277 -5.08 -25.14 -5.29
N SER A 278 -5.64 -25.32 -6.49
CA SER A 278 -7.05 -25.54 -6.71
C SER A 278 -7.52 -26.63 -5.74
N SER A 279 -8.16 -26.24 -4.64
CA SER A 279 -9.08 -27.13 -3.95
C SER A 279 -10.35 -27.24 -4.81
N ALA A 280 -10.19 -27.89 -5.97
CA ALA A 280 -11.29 -28.50 -6.67
C ALA A 280 -11.80 -29.63 -5.76
N ALA A 281 -12.89 -29.34 -5.05
CA ALA A 281 -13.61 -30.35 -4.29
C ALA A 281 -13.95 -31.56 -5.18
N PRO A 282 -13.56 -32.80 -4.82
CA PRO A 282 -14.28 -33.96 -5.32
C PRO A 282 -15.53 -34.10 -4.46
N THR A 283 -16.68 -33.87 -5.10
CA THR A 283 -17.96 -34.30 -4.58
C THR A 283 -17.93 -35.83 -4.46
N THR A 284 -18.00 -36.38 -3.25
CA THR A 284 -18.56 -37.72 -3.06
C THR A 284 -19.23 -37.81 -1.69
N SER A 285 -20.54 -38.00 -1.77
CA SER A 285 -21.46 -38.17 -0.67
C SER A 285 -21.41 -39.60 -0.11
N ALA A 286 -21.73 -39.68 1.20
CA ALA A 286 -22.29 -40.82 1.95
C ALA A 286 -21.35 -41.76 2.73
N GLY A 287 -21.48 -41.73 4.06
CA GLY A 287 -21.29 -42.90 4.94
C GLY A 287 -20.67 -42.63 6.33
N ALA A 288 -21.51 -42.31 7.33
CA ALA A 288 -21.18 -42.23 8.76
C ALA A 288 -20.86 -43.63 9.40
N PRO A 289 -20.52 -43.79 10.71
CA PRO A 289 -20.38 -42.82 11.81
C PRO A 289 -19.11 -42.95 12.69
N ALA A 290 -19.01 -42.04 13.67
CA ALA A 290 -17.99 -41.90 14.72
C ALA A 290 -17.81 -43.12 15.66
N PRO A 291 -16.78 -43.06 16.54
CA PRO A 291 -17.11 -43.16 17.96
C PRO A 291 -16.51 -42.04 18.82
N SER A 292 -17.27 -41.73 19.87
CA SER A 292 -16.96 -40.86 20.97
C SER A 292 -15.80 -41.37 21.83
N ALA A 293 -15.00 -40.44 22.37
CA ALA A 293 -14.41 -40.60 23.70
C ALA A 293 -14.43 -39.23 24.40
N VAL A 294 -15.09 -39.20 25.55
CA VAL A 294 -15.15 -38.07 26.49
C VAL A 294 -14.55 -38.54 27.82
N LEU A 295 -14.04 -37.57 28.59
CA LEU A 295 -13.66 -37.58 30.02
C LEU A 295 -12.17 -37.92 30.28
N THR A 296 -11.36 -37.18 31.06
CA THR A 296 -11.63 -36.13 32.07
C THR A 296 -10.32 -35.41 32.56
N ASN A 297 -10.45 -34.11 32.84
CA ASN A 297 -9.74 -33.09 33.69
C ASN A 297 -8.75 -33.53 34.83
N PRO A 298 -8.00 -32.65 35.58
CA PRO A 298 -8.09 -31.17 35.71
C PRO A 298 -6.79 -30.32 35.91
N GLY A 299 -6.89 -29.03 35.57
CA GLY A 299 -6.45 -27.89 36.42
C GLY A 299 -4.97 -27.47 36.48
N ALA A 300 -4.67 -26.26 35.99
CA ALA A 300 -3.98 -25.20 36.75
C ALA A 300 -3.89 -23.92 35.91
N ALA A 301 -4.42 -22.81 36.43
CA ALA A 301 -4.08 -21.48 35.99
C ALA A 301 -2.62 -21.18 36.37
N SER A 302 -1.83 -20.69 35.42
CA SER A 302 -0.55 -20.02 35.70
C SER A 302 -0.31 -18.93 34.67
N THR A 303 -0.43 -17.69 35.14
CA THR A 303 0.25 -16.51 34.60
C THR A 303 1.73 -16.79 34.34
N SER A 304 2.24 -16.50 33.14
CA SER A 304 3.67 -16.32 32.93
C SER A 304 3.93 -15.12 32.02
N THR A 305 4.29 -14.02 32.68
CA THR A 305 5.12 -12.93 32.18
C THR A 305 6.24 -13.49 31.30
N ASN A 306 6.36 -13.00 30.06
CA ASN A 306 7.50 -13.33 29.19
C ASN A 306 8.75 -12.64 29.76
N ALA A 307 9.49 -13.37 30.58
CA ALA A 307 10.82 -12.98 31.03
C ALA A 307 11.82 -13.25 29.89
N ARG A 308 12.65 -12.23 29.57
CA ARG A 308 13.78 -12.28 28.63
C ARG A 308 14.66 -13.51 28.91
N PRO A 309 15.06 -14.31 27.92
CA PRO A 309 16.08 -15.34 28.14
C PRO A 309 17.39 -14.67 28.51
N ALA A 310 17.96 -15.07 29.65
CA ALA A 310 19.21 -14.56 30.17
C ALA A 310 20.39 -15.34 29.56
N SER A 311 20.93 -14.90 28.41
CA SER A 311 22.30 -15.26 27.97
C SER A 311 22.84 -14.51 26.74
N CYS A 312 22.09 -13.58 26.12
CA CYS A 312 22.55 -12.81 24.95
C CYS A 312 22.73 -11.32 25.28
N GLY A 313 23.44 -10.61 24.41
CA GLY A 313 23.84 -9.21 24.56
C GLY A 313 22.70 -8.18 24.68
N PRO A 314 23.04 -6.87 24.67
CA PRO A 314 22.10 -5.77 24.85
C PRO A 314 21.01 -5.72 23.77
N SER A 315 19.98 -4.89 23.96
CA SER A 315 19.01 -4.66 22.89
C SER A 315 19.67 -3.94 21.71
N GLU A 316 19.10 -4.03 20.52
CA GLU A 316 19.57 -3.32 19.33
C GLU A 316 19.70 -1.81 19.57
N ALA A 317 18.73 -1.19 20.23
CA ALA A 317 18.77 0.23 20.54
C ALA A 317 19.91 0.60 21.49
N ASP A 318 20.15 -0.21 22.52
CA ASP A 318 21.25 0.01 23.47
C ASP A 318 22.60 -0.17 22.75
N ALA A 319 22.76 -1.26 22.00
CA ALA A 319 23.97 -1.57 21.23
C ALA A 319 24.29 -0.47 20.22
N LEU A 320 23.28 0.04 19.52
CA LEU A 320 23.43 1.14 18.57
C LEU A 320 23.87 2.42 19.28
N SER A 321 23.23 2.77 20.41
CA SER A 321 23.58 3.97 21.17
C SER A 321 25.03 3.92 21.68
N GLU A 322 25.49 2.75 22.13
CA GLU A 322 26.86 2.52 22.58
C GLU A 322 27.87 2.56 21.43
N ALA A 323 27.51 2.01 20.26
CA ALA A 323 28.33 2.07 19.07
C ALA A 323 28.49 3.51 18.57
N LEU A 324 27.40 4.25 18.45
CA LEU A 324 27.41 5.64 17.97
C LEU A 324 28.20 6.59 18.89
N ALA A 325 28.26 6.30 20.19
CA ALA A 325 29.11 7.06 21.11
C ALA A 325 30.62 6.85 20.86
N GLN A 326 31.01 5.78 20.17
CA GLN A 326 32.41 5.41 19.89
C GLN A 326 32.84 5.72 18.45
N VAL A 327 31.90 5.91 17.54
CA VAL A 327 32.17 6.18 16.12
C VAL A 327 32.30 7.69 15.91
N PRO A 328 33.44 8.20 15.41
CA PRO A 328 33.57 9.61 15.05
C PRO A 328 32.59 10.02 13.94
N ASP A 329 32.25 11.31 13.87
CA ASP A 329 31.49 11.87 12.75
C ASP A 329 32.12 11.51 11.39
N ASP A 330 31.30 11.45 10.36
CA ASP A 330 31.76 11.10 9.02
C ASP A 330 32.84 12.08 8.52
N SER A 331 34.01 11.54 8.17
CA SER A 331 35.16 12.35 7.77
C SER A 331 34.96 13.13 6.46
N VAL A 332 34.00 12.73 5.61
CA VAL A 332 33.75 13.36 4.31
C VAL A 332 32.75 14.51 4.43
N THR A 333 31.65 14.29 5.15
CA THR A 333 30.55 15.24 5.28
C THR A 333 30.62 16.06 6.57
N GLY A 334 31.39 15.63 7.56
CA GLY A 334 31.46 16.22 8.90
C GLY A 334 30.17 16.06 9.70
N ARG A 335 29.28 15.15 9.31
CA ARG A 335 27.98 14.93 9.95
C ARG A 335 28.02 13.74 10.90
N SER A 336 27.23 13.84 11.95
CA SER A 336 26.95 12.71 12.83
C SER A 336 26.13 11.63 12.12
N TRP A 337 26.29 10.41 12.62
CA TRP A 337 25.55 9.25 12.15
C TRP A 337 24.13 9.25 12.70
N SER A 338 23.17 8.84 11.88
CA SER A 338 21.77 8.68 12.25
C SER A 338 21.62 7.65 13.38
N PRO A 339 20.83 7.94 14.43
CA PRO A 339 20.47 6.95 15.46
C PRO A 339 19.44 5.93 14.98
N VAL A 340 19.06 5.97 13.69
CA VAL A 340 18.16 5.03 13.04
C VAL A 340 18.95 4.31 11.94
N PRO A 341 19.17 2.98 12.04
CA PRO A 341 19.81 2.21 10.99
C PRO A 341 18.97 2.16 9.72
N VAL A 342 19.62 2.19 8.56
CA VAL A 342 18.98 2.00 7.25
C VAL A 342 18.79 0.53 6.89
N ALA A 343 19.57 -0.36 7.51
CA ALA A 343 19.42 -1.80 7.45
C ALA A 343 20.08 -2.43 8.69
N SER A 344 19.59 -3.59 9.12
CA SER A 344 20.14 -4.30 10.27
C SER A 344 19.88 -5.81 10.15
N ASN A 345 20.86 -6.62 10.50
CA ASN A 345 20.67 -8.02 10.87
C ASN A 345 21.16 -8.27 12.30
N PHE A 346 21.16 -7.23 13.13
CA PHE A 346 21.63 -7.30 14.51
C PHE A 346 20.98 -8.46 15.25
N ASP A 347 21.83 -9.31 15.82
CA ASP A 347 21.40 -10.37 16.71
C ASP A 347 22.34 -10.36 17.93
N PRO A 348 21.80 -10.13 19.14
CA PRO A 348 22.60 -10.10 20.36
C PRO A 348 23.24 -11.44 20.72
N CYS A 349 22.91 -12.53 20.02
CA CYS A 349 23.47 -13.86 20.18
C CYS A 349 24.44 -14.27 19.06
N ALA A 350 24.42 -13.58 17.91
CA ALA A 350 25.21 -13.97 16.73
C ALA A 350 26.71 -13.73 16.93
N ASP A 351 27.55 -14.56 16.34
CA ASP A 351 29.00 -14.36 16.32
C ASP A 351 29.39 -13.16 15.44
N LEU A 352 28.61 -12.82 14.43
CA LEU A 352 28.73 -11.53 13.76
C LEU A 352 27.37 -11.04 13.27
N SER A 353 27.07 -9.78 13.56
CA SER A 353 25.92 -9.06 13.00
C SER A 353 26.27 -7.60 12.73
N THR A 354 25.42 -6.88 12.01
CA THR A 354 25.68 -5.49 11.63
C THR A 354 24.43 -4.62 11.67
N MET A 355 24.66 -3.33 11.87
CA MET A 355 23.71 -2.26 11.57
C MET A 355 24.36 -1.29 10.59
N LEU A 356 23.65 -0.94 9.52
CA LEU A 356 24.06 0.09 8.58
C LEU A 356 23.48 1.43 9.01
N VAL A 357 24.32 2.42 9.27
CA VAL A 357 23.89 3.78 9.61
C VAL A 357 24.34 4.76 8.54
N MET A 358 23.46 5.67 8.15
CA MET A 358 23.78 6.77 7.26
C MET A 358 24.06 8.04 8.06
N VAL A 359 24.66 9.05 7.43
CA VAL A 359 24.75 10.40 8.01
C VAL A 359 23.36 11.02 8.21
N GLU A 360 23.18 11.83 9.25
CA GLU A 360 21.89 12.50 9.51
C GLU A 360 21.41 13.33 8.30
N GLY A 361 20.14 13.11 7.92
CA GLY A 361 19.51 13.76 6.77
C GLY A 361 20.07 13.34 5.42
N GLY A 362 20.80 12.21 5.35
CA GLY A 362 21.28 11.68 4.09
C GLY A 362 20.17 11.10 3.21
N THR A 363 20.53 10.72 1.98
CA THR A 363 19.65 10.07 0.99
C THR A 363 20.31 8.76 0.52
N GLY A 364 19.68 7.97 -0.36
CA GLY A 364 20.22 6.66 -0.78
C GLY A 364 21.64 6.66 -1.38
N SER A 365 22.16 7.82 -1.79
CA SER A 365 23.55 7.98 -2.25
C SER A 365 24.54 8.44 -1.18
N SER A 366 24.06 8.76 0.03
CA SER A 366 24.88 9.28 1.12
C SER A 366 25.79 8.20 1.71
N PRO A 367 26.89 8.59 2.37
CA PRO A 367 27.75 7.64 3.07
C PRO A 367 26.97 6.81 4.09
N VAL A 368 27.18 5.49 4.03
CA VAL A 368 26.66 4.49 4.95
C VAL A 368 27.85 3.81 5.61
N GLN A 369 27.80 3.73 6.94
CA GLN A 369 28.77 3.06 7.78
C GLN A 369 28.17 1.76 8.31
N ALA A 370 28.86 0.65 8.09
CA ALA A 370 28.52 -0.62 8.74
C ALA A 370 29.14 -0.68 10.13
N LEU A 371 28.30 -0.70 11.16
CA LEU A 371 28.66 -0.97 12.55
C LEU A 371 28.60 -2.48 12.76
N MET A 372 29.68 -3.10 13.23
CA MET A 372 29.80 -4.54 13.40
C MET A 372 29.67 -4.91 14.88
N PHE A 373 28.97 -6.00 15.15
CA PHE A 373 28.68 -6.49 16.50
C PHE A 373 29.02 -7.97 16.64
N HIS A 374 29.70 -8.33 17.72
CA HIS A 374 29.89 -9.72 18.16
C HIS A 374 29.04 -9.94 19.41
N ARG A 375 28.02 -10.80 19.32
CA ARG A 375 27.11 -11.14 20.43
C ARG A 375 26.52 -9.90 21.12
N GLY A 376 26.13 -8.94 20.30
CA GLY A 376 25.54 -7.67 20.72
C GLY A 376 26.54 -6.60 21.16
N GLU A 377 27.84 -6.91 21.32
CA GLU A 377 28.86 -5.93 21.65
C GLU A 377 29.43 -5.29 20.38
N TYR A 378 29.57 -3.97 20.38
CA TYR A 378 30.17 -3.24 19.26
C TYR A 378 31.66 -3.55 19.15
N VAL A 379 32.09 -4.03 17.98
CA VAL A 379 33.49 -4.45 17.72
C VAL A 379 34.21 -3.60 16.68
N GLY A 380 33.54 -2.57 16.15
CA GLY A 380 34.12 -1.62 15.20
C GLY A 380 33.31 -1.50 13.91
N THR A 381 33.90 -0.85 12.92
CA THR A 381 33.26 -0.66 11.62
C THR A 381 33.72 -1.69 10.58
N GLY A 382 32.87 -2.02 9.61
CA GLY A 382 33.23 -2.93 8.51
C GLY A 382 34.37 -2.38 7.65
N THR A 383 34.33 -1.08 7.34
CA THR A 383 35.37 -0.35 6.62
C THR A 383 35.79 0.89 7.42
N SER A 384 37.02 1.36 7.23
CA SER A 384 37.51 2.60 7.86
C SER A 384 36.94 3.88 7.24
N LYS A 385 36.43 3.77 6.00
CA LYS A 385 35.68 4.82 5.31
C LYS A 385 34.27 4.34 5.03
N ALA A 386 33.28 5.21 5.21
CA ALA A 386 31.93 4.96 4.75
C ALA A 386 31.85 5.09 3.22
N TYR A 387 30.97 4.30 2.62
CA TYR A 387 30.71 4.31 1.19
C TYR A 387 29.24 4.68 0.96
N GLY A 388 28.95 5.39 -0.13
CA GLY A 388 27.58 5.54 -0.58
C GLY A 388 27.08 4.24 -1.21
N PHE A 389 25.75 4.07 -1.28
CA PHE A 389 25.13 2.91 -1.92
C PHE A 389 25.64 1.57 -1.35
N THR A 390 25.73 1.51 -0.03
CA THR A 390 26.05 0.28 0.71
C THR A 390 24.75 -0.32 1.24
N ASP A 391 24.49 -1.56 0.89
CA ASP A 391 23.34 -2.34 1.33
C ASP A 391 23.80 -3.60 2.07
N LEU A 392 22.90 -4.16 2.87
CA LEU A 392 23.10 -5.41 3.60
C LEU A 392 22.38 -6.54 2.87
N ASP A 393 23.12 -7.57 2.45
CA ASP A 393 22.54 -8.79 1.91
C ASP A 393 22.23 -9.76 3.05
N VAL A 394 21.06 -9.60 3.65
CA VAL A 394 20.58 -10.46 4.75
C VAL A 394 20.43 -11.91 4.28
N SER A 395 20.07 -12.14 3.02
CA SER A 395 19.79 -13.47 2.48
C SER A 395 21.02 -14.35 2.36
N THR A 396 22.18 -13.73 2.11
CA THR A 396 23.48 -14.41 2.05
C THR A 396 24.24 -14.35 3.38
N SER A 397 23.80 -13.52 4.33
CA SER A 397 24.39 -13.44 5.66
C SER A 397 23.99 -14.62 6.53
N THR A 398 24.89 -15.02 7.43
CA THR A 398 24.73 -16.08 8.43
C THR A 398 25.04 -15.54 9.83
N PRO A 399 24.75 -16.28 10.92
CA PRO A 399 25.08 -15.82 12.28
C PRO A 399 26.56 -15.57 12.56
N ASP A 400 27.49 -15.96 11.68
CA ASP A 400 28.94 -15.74 11.80
C ASP A 400 29.52 -14.89 10.65
N THR A 401 28.74 -14.62 9.59
CA THR A 401 29.18 -13.93 8.37
C THR A 401 28.18 -12.86 7.95
N VAL A 402 28.64 -11.62 7.81
CA VAL A 402 27.86 -10.49 7.27
C VAL A 402 28.26 -10.26 5.82
N VAL A 403 27.29 -10.12 4.92
CA VAL A 403 27.53 -9.81 3.51
C VAL A 403 27.00 -8.42 3.19
N LEU A 404 27.89 -7.51 2.78
CA LEU A 404 27.52 -6.16 2.34
C LEU A 404 27.70 -6.03 0.83
N THR A 405 26.81 -5.31 0.18
CA THR A 405 26.96 -4.96 -1.23
C THR A 405 27.25 -3.48 -1.38
N TYR A 406 28.25 -3.16 -2.19
CA TYR A 406 28.66 -1.79 -2.48
C TYR A 406 28.47 -1.51 -3.96
N LYS A 407 27.73 -0.45 -4.29
CA LYS A 407 27.47 -0.06 -5.69
C LYS A 407 28.33 1.13 -6.10
N SER A 408 29.00 1.01 -7.24
CA SER A 408 29.93 2.04 -7.78
C SER A 408 29.80 2.19 -9.29
N GLY A 409 30.37 3.25 -9.89
CA GLY A 409 30.46 3.40 -11.35
C GLY A 409 29.15 3.72 -12.09
N GLN A 410 28.13 4.18 -11.37
CA GLN A 410 26.81 4.51 -11.91
C GLN A 410 26.87 5.81 -12.72
N THR A 411 26.03 5.98 -13.74
CA THR A 411 25.99 7.26 -14.48
C THR A 411 25.23 8.37 -13.76
N CYS A 412 24.33 8.01 -12.83
CA CYS A 412 23.63 8.96 -11.97
C CYS A 412 23.22 8.33 -10.64
N ASN A 413 22.94 9.15 -9.61
CA ASN A 413 22.59 8.66 -8.27
C ASN A 413 21.30 7.81 -8.23
N ALA A 414 20.37 8.03 -9.17
CA ALA A 414 19.13 7.26 -9.27
C ALA A 414 19.22 6.10 -10.29
N CYS A 415 20.37 5.94 -10.94
CA CYS A 415 20.54 4.98 -12.03
C CYS A 415 20.96 3.60 -11.48
N ASN A 416 20.44 2.54 -12.09
CA ASN A 416 20.76 1.15 -11.74
C ASN A 416 21.79 0.51 -12.68
N ASP A 417 22.68 1.32 -13.25
CA ASP A 417 23.73 0.90 -14.19
C ASP A 417 25.12 0.77 -13.56
N GLY A 418 25.21 0.90 -12.23
CA GLY A 418 26.44 0.70 -11.48
C GLY A 418 26.85 -0.77 -11.33
N ILE A 419 28.12 -0.97 -10.99
CA ILE A 419 28.69 -2.26 -10.61
C ILE A 419 28.43 -2.48 -9.12
N THR A 420 27.81 -3.62 -8.80
CA THR A 420 27.58 -4.06 -7.42
C THR A 420 28.67 -5.06 -7.01
N THR A 421 29.41 -4.74 -5.96
CA THR A 421 30.47 -5.59 -5.38
C THR A 421 30.00 -6.12 -4.04
N ALA A 422 29.86 -7.43 -3.91
CA ALA A 422 29.59 -8.09 -2.63
C ALA A 422 30.90 -8.28 -1.84
N VAL A 423 30.87 -7.99 -0.55
CA VAL A 423 31.99 -8.13 0.38
C VAL A 423 31.53 -8.88 1.61
N ARG A 424 32.20 -9.98 1.92
CA ARG A 424 31.92 -10.78 3.12
C ARG A 424 32.81 -10.34 4.28
N PHE A 425 32.21 -10.32 5.46
CA PHE A 425 32.84 -10.07 6.74
C PHE A 425 32.57 -11.26 7.64
N GLN A 426 33.57 -11.77 8.35
CA GLN A 426 33.42 -12.91 9.24
C GLN A 426 34.15 -12.66 10.55
N TRP A 427 33.61 -13.17 11.66
CA TRP A 427 34.31 -13.18 12.93
C TRP A 427 35.32 -14.34 12.97
N ASP A 428 36.60 -14.05 13.20
CA ASP A 428 37.66 -15.09 13.26
C ASP A 428 37.93 -15.64 14.68
N GLY A 429 37.16 -15.18 15.66
CA GLY A 429 37.37 -15.48 17.08
C GLY A 429 38.02 -14.34 17.86
N GLN A 430 38.59 -13.34 17.19
CA GLN A 430 39.22 -12.17 17.82
C GLN A 430 38.76 -10.83 17.22
N SER A 431 38.54 -10.77 15.92
CA SER A 431 38.19 -9.55 15.19
C SER A 431 37.37 -9.83 13.95
N VAL A 432 36.74 -8.79 13.41
CA VAL A 432 36.04 -8.87 12.12
C VAL A 432 37.08 -8.91 11.00
N GLN A 433 37.04 -9.96 10.19
CA GLN A 433 37.85 -10.11 8.99
C GLN A 433 37.04 -9.79 7.75
N MET A 434 37.57 -8.92 6.91
CA MET A 434 37.04 -8.65 5.58
C MET A 434 37.63 -9.68 4.60
N LEU A 435 36.78 -10.53 4.03
CA LEU A 435 37.18 -11.67 3.21
C LEU A 435 37.33 -11.33 1.72
N ASP A 436 36.65 -10.28 1.27
CA ASP A 436 36.70 -9.80 -0.11
C ASP A 436 37.09 -8.31 -0.14
N ALA A 437 37.65 -7.83 -1.25
CA ALA A 437 38.06 -6.42 -1.34
C ALA A 437 36.84 -5.49 -1.55
N PRO A 438 36.77 -4.34 -0.87
CA PRO A 438 35.75 -3.34 -1.13
C PRO A 438 36.04 -2.61 -2.45
N PRO A 439 35.07 -1.85 -3.01
CA PRO A 439 35.35 -1.01 -4.17
C PRO A 439 36.51 -0.04 -3.92
N ALA A 440 37.29 0.19 -4.99
CA ALA A 440 38.47 1.04 -4.98
C ALA A 440 38.15 2.54 -4.78
#